data_AF-A0A7X2ZFT5-F1
#
_entry.id   AF-A0A7X2ZFT5-F1
#
_cell.length_a   1.000
_cell.length_b   1.000
_cell.length_c   1.000
_cell.angle_alpha   90.00
_cell.angle_beta   90.00
_cell.angle_gamma   90.00
#
_symmetry.space_group_name_H-M   'P 1'
#
loop_
_entity.id
_entity.type
_entity.pdbx_description
1 polymer ?
#
loop_
_entity_poly.entity_id
_entity_poly.type
_entity_poly.pdbx_seq_one_letter_code
_entity_poly.pdbx_strand_id
1 'polypeptide(L)'
;MTKITLKEIAIMADVSVMTVSNVIRGKDSRVSAETKAKIQALVKKYNYVPNQNAANLRSGKSKLIGVLFYNKSQNIDFTDPFISSVLTG
;
A
#
# COMPACT_ATOMS: atom_id res chain seq x y z
N MET A 1 8.61 -14.26 13.70
CA MET A 1 7.32 -14.56 13.08
C MET A 1 7.48 -14.45 11.57
N THR A 2 7.30 -15.56 10.85
CA THR A 2 7.45 -15.63 9.39
C THR A 2 6.39 -14.74 8.76
N LYS A 3 6.83 -13.66 8.13
CA LYS A 3 5.93 -12.66 7.51
C LYS A 3 5.35 -13.28 6.25
N ILE A 4 4.03 -13.42 6.19
CA ILE A 4 3.40 -14.03 5.03
C ILE A 4 3.71 -13.21 3.77
N THR A 5 4.09 -13.89 2.69
CA THR A 5 4.46 -13.26 1.44
C THR A 5 3.34 -13.38 0.41
N LEU A 6 3.39 -12.52 -0.61
CA LEU A 6 2.47 -12.59 -1.74
C LEU A 6 2.48 -13.97 -2.44
N LYS A 7 3.64 -14.63 -2.45
CA LYS A 7 3.83 -15.97 -3.03
C LYS A 7 3.08 -17.04 -2.23
N GLU A 8 3.16 -17.00 -0.91
CA GLU A 8 2.47 -17.96 -0.04
C GLU A 8 0.95 -17.81 -0.15
N ILE A 9 0.44 -16.58 -0.25
CA ILE A 9 -0.99 -16.33 -0.49
C ILE A 9 -1.42 -16.90 -1.84
N ALA A 10 -0.58 -16.76 -2.87
CA ALA A 10 -0.86 -17.31 -4.20
C ALA A 10 -0.94 -18.85 -4.18
N ILE A 11 -0.01 -19.51 -3.46
CA ILE A 11 0.00 -20.97 -3.29
C ILE A 11 -1.26 -21.44 -2.54
N MET A 12 -1.64 -20.79 -1.43
CA MET A 12 -2.86 -21.17 -0.68
C MET A 12 -4.16 -20.90 -1.46
N ALA A 13 -4.17 -19.84 -2.26
CA ALA A 13 -5.32 -19.50 -3.09
C ALA A 13 -5.41 -20.37 -4.36
N ASP A 14 -4.37 -21.12 -4.70
CA ASP A 14 -4.21 -21.88 -5.94
C ASP A 14 -4.31 -21.01 -7.19
N VAL A 15 -3.55 -19.90 -7.20
CA VAL A 15 -3.53 -18.94 -8.31
C VAL A 15 -2.12 -18.41 -8.55
N SER A 16 -1.93 -17.71 -9.67
CA SER A 16 -0.69 -17.01 -9.93
C SER A 16 -0.47 -15.83 -8.97
N VAL A 17 0.81 -15.52 -8.70
CA VAL A 17 1.20 -14.31 -7.94
C VAL A 17 0.66 -13.03 -8.60
N MET A 18 0.55 -13.02 -9.94
CA MET A 18 -0.03 -11.91 -10.71
C MET A 18 -1.51 -11.72 -10.37
N THR A 19 -2.27 -12.80 -10.23
CA THR A 19 -3.69 -12.77 -9.86
C THR A 19 -3.88 -12.15 -8.48
N VAL A 20 -3.11 -12.59 -7.49
CA VAL A 20 -3.15 -12.01 -6.13
C VAL A 20 -2.76 -10.52 -6.16
N SER A 21 -1.69 -10.17 -6.87
CA SER A 21 -1.28 -8.76 -7.02
C SER A 21 -2.38 -7.91 -7.64
N ASN A 22 -3.11 -8.44 -8.63
CA ASN A 22 -4.20 -7.72 -9.29
C ASN A 22 -5.39 -7.52 -8.35
N VAL A 23 -5.77 -8.53 -7.56
CA VAL A 23 -6.82 -8.40 -6.53
C VAL A 23 -6.45 -7.37 -5.48
N ILE A 24 -5.22 -7.39 -4.96
CA ILE A 24 -4.77 -6.41 -3.96
C ILE A 24 -4.71 -4.99 -4.53
N ARG A 25 -4.43 -4.83 -5.83
CA ARG A 25 -4.39 -3.53 -6.52
C ARG A 25 -5.75 -3.08 -7.06
N GLY A 26 -6.83 -3.82 -6.83
CA GLY A 26 -8.17 -3.53 -7.37
C GLY A 26 -8.28 -3.66 -8.90
N LYS A 27 -7.33 -4.34 -9.55
CA LYS A 27 -7.32 -4.61 -11.01
C LYS A 27 -7.84 -6.01 -11.31
N ASP A 28 -8.97 -6.36 -10.73
CA ASP A 28 -9.46 -7.74 -10.64
C ASP A 28 -10.67 -8.01 -11.53
N SER A 29 -10.91 -7.18 -12.55
CA SER A 29 -12.01 -7.32 -13.51
C SER A 29 -12.05 -8.65 -14.26
N ARG A 30 -10.92 -9.37 -14.32
CA ARG A 30 -10.78 -10.67 -14.99
C ARG A 30 -10.75 -11.86 -14.02
N VAL A 31 -10.95 -11.63 -12.72
CA VAL A 31 -10.90 -12.66 -11.68
C VAL A 31 -12.33 -13.02 -11.27
N SER A 32 -12.64 -14.31 -11.13
CA SER A 32 -13.96 -14.74 -10.67
C SER A 32 -14.24 -14.24 -9.24
N ALA A 33 -15.52 -14.02 -8.93
CA ALA A 33 -15.93 -13.55 -7.61
C ALA A 33 -15.49 -14.52 -6.50
N GLU A 34 -15.55 -15.82 -6.77
CA GLU A 34 -15.11 -16.87 -5.84
C GLU A 34 -13.62 -16.74 -5.50
N THR A 35 -12.76 -16.62 -6.52
CA THR A 35 -11.31 -16.46 -6.32
C THR A 35 -10.98 -15.16 -5.59
N LYS A 36 -11.69 -14.06 -5.89
CA LYS A 36 -11.54 -12.79 -5.16
C LYS A 36 -11.85 -12.95 -3.67
N ALA A 37 -12.97 -13.60 -3.35
CA ALA A 37 -13.39 -13.83 -1.97
C ALA A 37 -12.36 -14.69 -1.21
N LYS A 38 -11.85 -15.75 -1.84
CA LYS A 38 -10.80 -16.61 -1.28
C LYS A 38 -9.52 -15.81 -0.96
N ILE A 39 -9.06 -14.97 -1.90
CA ILE A 39 -7.86 -14.14 -1.72
C ILE A 39 -8.08 -13.11 -0.60
N GLN A 40 -9.23 -12.42 -0.58
CA GLN A 40 -9.54 -11.43 0.46
C GLN A 40 -9.63 -12.06 1.85
N ALA A 41 -10.21 -13.25 1.97
CA ALA A 41 -10.26 -13.99 3.22
C ALA A 41 -8.86 -14.35 3.72
N LEU A 42 -7.96 -14.80 2.84
CA LEU A 42 -6.57 -15.09 3.19
C LEU A 42 -5.79 -13.82 3.60
N VAL A 43 -5.92 -12.74 2.82
CA VAL A 43 -5.27 -11.45 3.13
C VAL A 43 -5.70 -10.95 4.51
N LYS A 44 -6.99 -11.05 4.84
CA LYS A 44 -7.54 -10.67 6.15
C LYS A 44 -7.09 -11.60 7.26
N LYS A 45 -7.14 -12.93 7.04
CA LYS A 45 -6.74 -13.95 8.02
C LYS A 45 -5.28 -13.81 8.44
N TYR A 46 -4.39 -13.51 7.50
CA TYR A 46 -2.95 -13.39 7.75
C TYR A 46 -2.47 -11.96 7.90
N ASN A 47 -3.39 -10.98 7.95
CA ASN A 47 -3.10 -9.55 8.05
C ASN A 47 -1.99 -9.10 7.07
N TYR A 48 -2.07 -9.56 5.82
CA TYR A 48 -1.04 -9.27 4.82
C TYR A 48 -1.09 -7.80 4.42
N VAL A 49 -0.01 -7.08 4.73
CA VAL A 49 0.19 -5.70 4.31
C VAL A 49 1.24 -5.68 3.18
N PRO A 50 0.88 -5.19 1.98
CA PRO A 50 1.83 -5.08 0.89
C PRO A 50 3.01 -4.18 1.28
N ASN A 51 4.23 -4.62 0.95
CA ASN A 51 5.43 -3.83 1.20
C ASN A 51 5.53 -2.68 0.19
N GLN A 52 5.15 -1.48 0.62
CA GLN A 52 5.14 -0.31 -0.24
C GLN A 52 6.55 0.07 -0.72
N ASN A 53 7.60 -0.16 0.06
CA ASN A 53 8.99 0.10 -0.36
C ASN A 53 9.40 -0.79 -1.54
N ALA A 54 9.08 -2.09 -1.46
CA ALA A 54 9.32 -3.01 -2.57
C ALA A 54 8.46 -2.69 -3.80
N ALA A 55 7.22 -2.25 -3.59
CA ALA A 55 6.34 -1.81 -4.68
C ALA A 55 6.84 -0.52 -5.35
N ASN A 56 7.36 0.42 -4.56
CA ASN A 56 7.95 1.67 -5.04
C ASN A 56 9.25 1.40 -5.82
N LEU A 57 10.11 0.51 -5.32
CA LEU A 57 11.34 0.09 -6.01
C LEU A 57 11.03 -0.56 -7.37
N ARG A 58 10.06 -1.47 -7.41
CA ARG A 58 9.66 -2.14 -8.68
C ARG A 58 9.03 -1.18 -9.68
N SER A 59 8.28 -0.18 -9.21
CA SER A 59 7.60 0.78 -10.09
C SER A 59 8.45 2.01 -10.43
N GLY A 60 9.58 2.22 -9.76
CA GLY A 60 10.40 3.42 -9.86
C GLY A 60 9.71 4.70 -9.38
N LYS A 61 8.52 4.61 -8.77
CA LYS A 61 7.70 5.75 -8.37
C LYS A 61 7.32 5.60 -6.89
N SER A 62 7.72 6.56 -6.05
CA SER A 62 7.48 6.45 -4.61
C SER A 62 6.11 6.94 -4.14
N LYS A 63 5.30 7.58 -5.01
CA LYS A 63 4.06 8.31 -4.64
C LYS A 63 4.22 9.22 -3.40
N LEU A 64 5.46 9.58 -3.07
CA LEU A 64 5.82 10.36 -1.90
C LEU A 64 5.81 11.83 -2.33
N ILE A 65 5.02 12.64 -1.63
CA ILE A 65 5.06 14.10 -1.76
C ILE A 65 5.88 14.61 -0.58
N GLY A 66 7.02 15.22 -0.85
CA GLY A 66 7.83 15.91 0.14
C GLY A 66 7.43 17.38 0.18
N VAL A 67 7.10 17.90 1.37
CA VAL A 67 6.84 19.33 1.59
C VAL A 67 7.95 19.88 2.45
N LEU A 68 8.58 20.96 1.98
CA LEU A 68 9.65 21.65 2.69
C LEU A 68 9.16 23.02 3.14
N PHE A 69 9.16 23.26 4.44
CA PHE A 69 8.87 24.57 5.03
C PHE A 69 10.18 25.25 5.41
N TYR A 70 10.37 26.48 4.96
CA TYR A 70 11.47 27.33 5.40
C TYR A 70 11.00 28.16 6.60
N ASN A 71 11.59 27.91 7.78
CA ASN A 71 11.33 28.69 9.00
C ASN A 71 12.66 29.24 9.55
N LYS A 72 12.67 30.50 9.99
CA LYS A 72 13.82 31.13 10.65
C LYS A 72 13.99 30.68 12.10
N SER A 73 12.91 30.19 12.73
CA SER A 73 12.92 29.60 14.06
C SER A 73 13.34 28.13 13.99
N GLN A 74 14.09 27.67 14.98
CA GLN A 74 14.56 26.27 15.09
C GLN A 74 13.41 25.26 15.33
N ASN A 75 12.20 25.74 15.61
CA ASN A 75 11.01 24.91 15.80
C ASN A 75 9.99 25.22 14.69
N ILE A 76 9.56 24.18 13.98
CA ILE A 76 8.42 24.25 13.07
C ILE A 76 7.17 24.31 13.93
N ASP A 77 6.52 25.48 13.96
CA ASP A 77 5.24 25.63 14.64
C ASP A 77 4.12 25.19 13.69
N PHE A 78 3.64 23.96 13.86
CA PHE A 78 2.52 23.43 13.10
C PHE A 78 1.17 24.06 13.48
N THR A 79 1.13 24.94 14.49
CA THR A 79 -0.06 25.73 14.84
C THR A 79 -0.17 27.03 14.03
N ASP A 80 0.85 27.38 13.25
CA ASP A 80 0.80 28.52 12.34
C ASP A 80 -0.36 28.33 11.33
N PRO A 81 -1.34 29.27 11.29
CA PRO A 81 -2.47 29.19 10.36
C PRO A 81 -2.06 29.07 8.89
N PHE A 82 -0.90 29.60 8.51
CA PHE A 82 -0.35 29.47 7.16
C PHE A 82 0.14 28.04 6.88
N ILE A 83 0.87 27.41 7.80
CA ILE A 83 1.35 26.03 7.62
C ILE A 83 0.18 25.05 7.62
N SER A 84 -0.80 25.27 8.51
CA SER A 84 -2.00 24.45 8.59
C SER A 84 -2.81 24.50 7.28
N SER A 85 -3.07 25.70 6.75
CA SER A 85 -3.84 25.86 5.50
C SER A 85 -3.16 25.22 4.29
N VAL A 86 -1.83 25.31 4.17
CA VAL A 86 -1.06 24.69 3.08
C VAL A 86 -1.10 23.15 3.16
N LEU A 87 -1.10 22.57 4.36
CA LEU A 87 -1.15 21.11 4.53
C LEU A 87 -2.54 20.52 4.31
N THR A 88 -3.59 21.26 4.66
CA THR A 88 -4.98 20.81 4.47
C THR A 88 -5.45 20.98 3.03
N GLY A 89 -4.85 21.93 2.29
CA GLY A 89 -5.25 22.26 0.92
C GLY A 89 -6.44 23.21 0.86
#